data_AF-A0A226F6P2-F1
#
_entry.id   AF-A0A226F6P2-F1
#
_cell.length_a   1.000
_cell.length_b   1.000
_cell.length_c   1.000
_cell.angle_alpha   90.00
_cell.angle_beta   90.00
_cell.angle_gamma   90.00
#
_symmetry.space_group_name_H-M   'P 1'
#
loop_
_entity.id
_entity.type
_entity.pdbx_description
1 polymer ?
#
loop_
_entity_poly.entity_id
_entity_poly.type
_entity_poly.pdbx_seq_one_letter_code
_entity_poly.pdbx_strand_id
1 'polypeptide(L)'
;MHYYCTLLRFLLLISSILLVTILHLTSAGYSSGPGTDPYGFGNVAEICNSPISVTQYFSPTWTIDHPELHYVMISKEQLTRLTQNLHHSVIVDPIRTEDIRKACFTSTQVASTNGANHTVTGFGSLSLNLFVAMSGYPRVFHSDPMFPLSVPNLASMSFSNRETFVVTLICHDDGVAGWVVNSPNWSISDEDIYAVSQHLLSLGFNMDHAVILDNSNCGENSMNSDVVTPMKPHRKGNKHRKGLLHL
;
A
#
# COMPACT_ATOMS: atom_id res chain seq x y z
N MET A 1 13.83 50.84 -1.44
CA MET A 1 12.82 49.76 -1.31
C MET A 1 12.93 48.66 -2.38
N HIS A 2 13.29 48.93 -3.64
CA HIS A 2 13.38 47.88 -4.68
C HIS A 2 14.44 46.77 -4.44
N TYR A 3 15.56 47.08 -3.80
CA TYR A 3 16.60 46.08 -3.51
C TYR A 3 16.13 44.96 -2.57
N TYR A 4 15.33 45.30 -1.54
CA TYR A 4 14.83 44.31 -0.58
C TYR A 4 13.83 43.32 -1.19
N CYS A 5 13.00 43.77 -2.14
CA CYS A 5 12.03 42.89 -2.80
C CYS A 5 12.72 41.89 -3.74
N THR A 6 13.79 42.32 -4.41
CA THR A 6 14.58 41.47 -5.31
C THR A 6 15.38 40.42 -4.52
N LEU A 7 15.98 40.83 -3.40
CA LEU A 7 16.71 39.93 -2.49
C LEU A 7 15.79 38.86 -1.89
N LEU A 8 14.59 39.23 -1.45
CA LEU A 8 13.62 38.28 -0.89
C LEU A 8 13.18 37.23 -1.92
N ARG A 9 12.91 37.62 -3.16
CA ARG A 9 12.57 36.68 -4.24
C ARG A 9 13.69 35.70 -4.53
N PHE A 10 14.94 36.19 -4.53
CA PHE A 10 16.11 35.35 -4.77
C PHE A 10 16.34 34.35 -3.63
N LEU A 11 16.15 34.76 -2.38
CA LEU A 11 16.23 33.88 -1.21
C LEU A 11 15.13 32.80 -1.21
N LEU A 12 13.91 33.14 -1.62
CA LEU A 12 12.82 32.18 -1.77
C LEU A 12 13.09 31.18 -2.92
N LEU A 13 13.68 31.63 -4.02
CA LEU A 13 14.09 30.76 -5.12
C LEU A 13 15.19 29.79 -4.69
N ILE A 14 16.22 30.27 -3.99
CA ILE A 14 17.30 29.41 -3.49
C ILE A 14 16.76 28.43 -2.45
N SER A 15 15.91 28.89 -1.53
CA SER A 15 15.26 28.04 -0.52
C SER A 15 14.44 26.92 -1.17
N SER A 16 13.62 27.26 -2.17
CA SER A 16 12.80 26.27 -2.88
C SER A 16 13.64 25.28 -3.69
N ILE A 17 14.70 25.75 -4.37
CA ILE A 17 15.64 24.85 -5.05
C ILE A 17 16.30 23.93 -4.03
N LEU A 18 16.88 24.47 -2.95
CA LEU A 18 17.57 23.71 -1.92
C LEU A 18 16.64 22.68 -1.25
N LEU A 19 15.39 23.03 -0.98
CA LEU A 19 14.38 22.13 -0.42
C LEU A 19 14.10 20.96 -1.38
N VAL A 20 13.94 21.22 -2.67
CA VAL A 20 13.72 20.20 -3.70
C VAL A 20 14.95 19.29 -3.83
N THR A 21 16.17 19.85 -3.83
CA THR A 21 17.39 19.04 -3.92
C THR A 21 17.63 18.21 -2.66
N ILE A 22 17.37 18.75 -1.47
CA ILE A 22 17.49 18.00 -0.21
C ILE A 22 16.45 16.89 -0.16
N LEU A 23 15.20 17.14 -0.59
CA LEU A 23 14.17 16.11 -0.69
C LEU A 23 14.57 14.98 -1.66
N HIS A 24 15.22 15.32 -2.79
CA HIS A 24 15.80 14.34 -3.72
C HIS A 24 17.02 13.60 -3.18
N LEU A 25 17.70 14.12 -2.15
CA LEU A 25 18.83 13.46 -1.49
C LEU A 25 18.38 12.64 -0.28
N THR A 26 17.27 12.98 0.36
CA THR A 26 16.63 12.17 1.40
C THR A 26 15.79 11.01 0.84
N SER A 27 15.51 10.98 -0.47
CA SER A 27 15.02 9.76 -1.14
C SER A 27 16.07 8.64 -1.20
N ALA A 28 17.28 8.87 -0.69
CA ALA A 28 18.33 7.88 -0.53
C ALA A 28 18.43 7.34 0.92
N GLY A 29 17.31 6.90 1.49
CA GLY A 29 17.32 5.78 2.45
C GLY A 29 17.75 4.46 1.77
N TYR A 30 17.72 4.43 0.43
CA TYR A 30 18.44 3.45 -0.37
C TYR A 30 19.89 3.91 -0.58
N SER A 31 20.73 3.72 0.43
CA SER A 31 22.15 3.50 0.17
C SER A 31 22.67 2.27 0.92
N SER A 32 23.08 1.28 0.13
CA SER A 32 24.16 0.31 0.39
C SER A 32 23.91 -1.04 1.09
N GLY A 33 22.66 -1.52 1.19
CA GLY A 33 22.40 -2.94 1.42
C GLY A 33 21.73 -3.57 0.21
N PRO A 34 22.06 -4.81 -0.21
CA PRO A 34 21.12 -5.59 -0.99
C PRO A 34 19.91 -5.78 -0.09
N GLY A 35 18.90 -4.91 -0.23
CA GLY A 35 17.56 -5.21 0.25
C GLY A 35 17.18 -6.48 -0.49
N THR A 36 17.44 -7.62 0.13
CA THR A 36 17.02 -8.92 -0.37
C THR A 36 15.54 -8.76 -0.58
N ASP A 37 15.08 -8.73 -1.83
CA ASP A 37 13.69 -8.95 -2.21
C ASP A 37 13.22 -10.17 -1.41
N PRO A 38 12.51 -9.98 -0.29
CA PRO A 38 12.24 -11.10 0.61
C PRO A 38 11.23 -12.07 -0.02
N TYR A 39 10.65 -11.72 -1.18
CA TYR A 39 9.42 -12.28 -1.70
C TYR A 39 9.55 -12.88 -3.10
N GLY A 40 10.71 -12.74 -3.76
CA GLY A 40 10.93 -13.26 -5.11
C GLY A 40 10.10 -12.55 -6.18
N PHE A 41 9.58 -11.35 -5.88
CA PHE A 41 8.84 -10.52 -6.85
C PHE A 41 9.75 -9.65 -7.72
N GLY A 42 11.05 -9.57 -7.41
CA GLY A 42 12.00 -8.62 -7.97
C GLY A 42 12.01 -7.29 -7.22
N ASN A 43 12.81 -6.32 -7.70
CA ASN A 43 12.75 -4.95 -7.23
C ASN A 43 11.44 -4.31 -7.70
N VAL A 44 10.39 -4.39 -6.86
CA VAL A 44 9.05 -3.85 -7.12
C VAL A 44 8.81 -2.49 -6.45
N ALA A 45 9.83 -1.94 -5.79
CA ALA A 45 9.73 -0.65 -5.13
C ALA A 45 9.64 0.45 -6.18
N GLU A 46 8.54 1.19 -6.14
CA GLU A 46 8.33 2.37 -6.98
C GLU A 46 8.45 3.61 -6.12
N ILE A 47 9.13 4.64 -6.62
CA ILE A 47 9.33 5.88 -5.85
C ILE A 47 8.01 6.66 -5.83
N CYS A 48 7.67 7.20 -4.67
CA CYS A 48 6.57 8.13 -4.50
C CYS A 48 6.85 9.45 -5.23
N ASN A 49 6.60 9.46 -6.55
CA ASN A 49 6.80 10.58 -7.45
C ASN A 49 5.52 11.40 -7.67
N SER A 50 4.36 10.82 -7.36
CA SER A 50 3.07 11.45 -7.64
C SER A 50 2.78 12.56 -6.62
N PRO A 51 2.39 13.77 -7.07
CA PRO A 51 1.74 14.71 -6.18
C PRO A 51 0.47 14.03 -5.67
N ILE A 52 0.43 13.74 -4.36
CA ILE A 52 -0.70 13.19 -3.60
C ILE A 52 -1.98 14.06 -3.73
N SER A 53 -1.89 15.16 -4.47
CA SER A 53 -2.94 16.12 -4.82
C SER A 53 -3.68 15.86 -6.15
N VAL A 54 -3.34 14.85 -6.97
CA VAL A 54 -4.18 14.48 -8.13
C VAL A 54 -5.38 13.68 -7.67
N THR A 55 -6.40 14.38 -7.18
CA THR A 55 -7.65 13.78 -6.70
C THR A 55 -8.79 14.16 -7.65
N GLN A 56 -9.24 13.23 -8.50
CA GLN A 56 -10.41 13.49 -9.34
C GLN A 56 -11.71 13.26 -8.53
N TYR A 57 -12.61 14.25 -8.56
CA TYR A 57 -14.02 14.23 -8.12
C TYR A 57 -14.49 13.13 -7.14
N PHE A 58 -14.16 13.25 -5.85
CA PHE A 58 -14.74 12.44 -4.77
C PHE A 58 -15.71 13.22 -3.85
N SER A 59 -16.78 12.54 -3.42
CA SER A 59 -17.69 12.93 -2.33
C SER A 59 -17.38 12.06 -1.10
N PRO A 60 -17.10 12.61 0.08
CA PRO A 60 -16.79 11.88 1.31
C PRO A 60 -17.91 10.95 1.82
N THR A 61 -19.08 10.99 1.20
CA THR A 61 -20.23 10.14 1.54
C THR A 61 -20.06 8.69 1.08
N TRP A 62 -19.27 8.42 0.04
CA TRP A 62 -19.19 7.06 -0.53
C TRP A 62 -18.57 6.03 0.43
N THR A 63 -17.61 6.45 1.26
CA THR A 63 -17.05 5.62 2.35
C THR A 63 -18.02 5.40 3.51
N ILE A 64 -19.11 6.18 3.59
CA ILE A 64 -20.14 6.06 4.64
C ILE A 64 -21.24 5.10 4.18
N ASP A 65 -21.54 5.07 2.87
CA ASP A 65 -22.58 4.22 2.30
C ASP A 65 -22.15 2.74 2.19
N HIS A 66 -20.84 2.47 2.26
CA HIS A 66 -20.25 1.13 2.19
C HIS A 66 -19.33 0.86 3.39
N PRO A 67 -19.86 0.28 4.48
CA PRO A 67 -19.10 0.05 5.71
C PRO A 67 -18.02 -1.03 5.56
N GLU A 68 -18.14 -1.87 4.53
CA GLU A 68 -17.16 -2.89 4.14
C GLU A 68 -16.75 -2.66 2.67
N LEU A 69 -15.45 -2.71 2.42
CA LEU A 69 -14.85 -2.68 1.10
C LEU A 69 -13.96 -3.89 0.89
N HIS A 70 -13.93 -4.40 -0.33
CA HIS A 70 -13.11 -5.51 -0.77
C HIS A 70 -11.94 -4.99 -1.61
N TYR A 71 -10.77 -5.57 -1.41
CA TYR A 71 -9.61 -5.25 -2.23
C TYR A 71 -9.74 -6.04 -3.53
N VAL A 72 -9.77 -5.36 -4.66
CA VAL A 72 -9.92 -5.98 -5.98
C VAL A 72 -8.63 -5.93 -6.79
N MET A 73 -7.80 -4.91 -6.56
CA MET A 73 -6.46 -4.81 -7.12
C MET A 73 -5.52 -4.14 -6.12
N ILE A 74 -4.26 -4.53 -6.11
CA ILE A 74 -3.26 -3.99 -5.18
C ILE A 74 -1.86 -4.05 -5.79
N SER A 75 -1.01 -3.07 -5.50
CA SER A 75 0.41 -3.16 -5.85
C SER A 75 1.10 -4.27 -5.05
N LYS A 76 2.07 -4.98 -5.65
CA LYS A 76 2.89 -6.00 -4.97
C LYS A 76 3.52 -5.45 -3.68
N GLU A 77 4.00 -4.21 -3.71
CA GLU A 77 4.60 -3.55 -2.56
C GLU A 77 3.60 -3.36 -1.40
N GLN A 78 2.43 -2.79 -1.69
CA GLN A 78 1.39 -2.61 -0.67
C GLN A 78 0.88 -3.96 -0.12
N LEU A 79 0.74 -4.96 -0.98
CA LEU A 79 0.34 -6.31 -0.57
C LEU A 79 1.37 -6.93 0.37
N THR A 80 2.65 -6.78 0.04
CA THR A 80 3.77 -7.20 0.89
C THR A 80 3.69 -6.58 2.28
N ARG A 81 3.55 -5.25 2.36
CA ARG A 81 3.52 -4.57 3.65
C ARG A 81 2.28 -4.91 4.47
N LEU A 82 1.13 -5.01 3.80
CA LEU A 82 -0.11 -5.46 4.44
C LEU A 82 0.07 -6.86 5.04
N THR A 83 0.71 -7.77 4.30
CA THR A 83 0.99 -9.13 4.76
C THR A 83 1.93 -9.14 5.96
N GLN A 84 3.02 -8.38 5.92
CA GLN A 84 3.93 -8.23 7.05
C GLN A 84 3.22 -7.74 8.30
N ASN A 85 2.28 -6.80 8.14
CA ASN A 85 1.48 -6.27 9.24
C ASN A 85 0.52 -7.31 9.81
N LEU A 86 -0.22 -8.01 8.95
CA LEU A 86 -1.15 -9.07 9.35
C LEU A 86 -0.44 -10.20 10.13
N HIS A 87 0.80 -10.51 9.75
CA HIS A 87 1.62 -11.52 10.43
C HIS A 87 2.47 -10.96 11.59
N HIS A 88 2.42 -9.66 11.85
CA HIS A 88 3.29 -8.97 12.82
C HIS A 88 4.78 -9.32 12.65
N SER A 89 5.25 -9.43 11.41
CA SER A 89 6.61 -9.86 11.09
C SER A 89 7.17 -9.13 9.89
N VAL A 90 8.41 -8.63 10.02
CA VAL A 90 9.18 -8.06 8.89
C VAL A 90 9.61 -9.14 7.91
N ILE A 91 9.77 -10.38 8.40
CA ILE A 91 10.12 -11.56 7.60
C ILE A 91 8.87 -12.41 7.47
N VAL A 92 8.26 -12.39 6.28
CA VAL A 92 7.18 -13.30 5.92
C VAL A 92 7.68 -14.20 4.79
N ASP A 93 7.26 -15.45 4.79
CA ASP A 93 7.54 -16.33 3.66
C ASP A 93 6.94 -15.73 2.38
N PRO A 94 7.58 -15.91 1.20
CA PRO A 94 7.03 -15.46 -0.07
C PRO A 94 5.58 -15.90 -0.24
N ILE A 95 4.70 -14.92 -0.49
CA ILE A 95 3.29 -15.19 -0.71
C ILE A 95 3.16 -15.87 -2.07
N ARG A 96 2.71 -17.12 -2.08
CA ARG A 96 2.57 -17.85 -3.34
C ARG A 96 1.32 -17.37 -4.07
N THR A 97 1.32 -17.46 -5.39
CA THR A 97 0.17 -17.06 -6.20
C THR A 97 -1.10 -17.82 -5.79
N GLU A 98 -0.98 -19.09 -5.38
CA GLU A 98 -2.11 -19.87 -4.86
C GLU A 98 -2.68 -19.33 -3.53
N ASP A 99 -1.84 -18.73 -2.68
CA ASP A 99 -2.28 -18.17 -1.40
C ASP A 99 -3.00 -16.83 -1.63
N ILE A 100 -2.50 -16.02 -2.57
CA ILE A 100 -3.14 -14.78 -3.01
C ILE A 100 -4.55 -15.06 -3.55
N ARG A 101 -4.73 -16.11 -4.36
CA ARG A 101 -6.04 -16.50 -4.92
C ARG A 101 -7.07 -16.98 -3.89
N LYS A 102 -6.63 -17.22 -2.65
CA LYS A 102 -7.49 -17.65 -1.54
C LYS A 102 -7.61 -16.58 -0.45
N ALA A 103 -6.88 -15.48 -0.60
CA ALA A 103 -6.85 -14.43 0.40
C ALA A 103 -8.03 -13.47 0.16
N CYS A 104 -8.99 -13.49 1.08
CA CYS A 104 -10.09 -12.55 1.09
C CYS A 104 -9.68 -11.30 1.84
N PHE A 105 -9.32 -10.24 1.10
CA PHE A 105 -8.94 -8.97 1.69
C PHE A 105 -10.13 -8.02 1.77
N THR A 106 -10.48 -7.63 2.99
CA THR A 106 -11.56 -6.68 3.26
C THR A 106 -11.09 -5.57 4.19
N SER A 107 -11.72 -4.40 4.11
CA SER A 107 -11.56 -3.29 5.04
C SER A 107 -12.93 -2.86 5.52
N THR A 108 -13.16 -2.93 6.81
CA THR A 108 -14.30 -2.23 7.43
C THR A 108 -13.86 -0.87 7.96
N GLN A 109 -14.78 0.09 7.95
CA GLN A 109 -14.49 1.48 8.33
C GLN A 109 -15.49 1.96 9.39
N VAL A 110 -14.97 2.43 10.51
CA VAL A 110 -15.77 3.02 11.59
C VAL A 110 -15.30 4.45 11.83
N ALA A 111 -16.20 5.41 11.63
CA ALA A 111 -15.91 6.82 11.87
C ALA A 111 -15.45 7.06 13.32
N SER A 112 -14.46 7.94 13.48
CA SER A 112 -13.86 8.28 14.77
C SER A 112 -13.58 9.78 14.85
N THR A 113 -13.28 10.29 16.05
CA THR A 113 -12.88 11.68 16.21
C THR A 113 -11.58 11.94 15.43
N ASN A 114 -11.63 12.85 14.45
CA ASN A 114 -10.53 13.23 13.55
C ASN A 114 -10.09 12.18 12.50
N GLY A 115 -10.92 11.17 12.22
CA GLY A 115 -10.57 10.16 11.23
C GLY A 115 -11.52 8.98 11.17
N ALA A 116 -10.98 7.82 10.85
CA ALA A 116 -11.69 6.55 10.88
C ALA A 116 -10.78 5.43 11.38
N ASN A 117 -11.35 4.48 12.11
CA ASN A 117 -10.71 3.20 12.41
C ASN A 117 -11.02 2.24 11.27
N HIS A 118 -9.97 1.73 10.63
CA HIS A 118 -10.06 0.72 9.60
C HIS A 118 -9.67 -0.63 10.21
N THR A 119 -10.48 -1.65 10.00
CA THR A 119 -10.08 -3.03 10.28
C THR A 119 -9.89 -3.73 8.96
N VAL A 120 -8.63 -4.05 8.64
CA VAL A 120 -8.28 -4.80 7.44
C VAL A 120 -8.17 -6.27 7.80
N THR A 121 -8.92 -7.13 7.12
CA THR A 121 -8.86 -8.58 7.27
C THR A 121 -8.24 -9.20 6.02
N GLY A 122 -7.39 -10.21 6.18
CA GLY A 122 -6.73 -10.93 5.09
C GLY A 122 -6.25 -12.31 5.52
N PHE A 123 -5.75 -13.11 4.55
CA PHE A 123 -5.20 -14.47 4.74
C PHE A 123 -5.90 -15.30 5.85
N GLY A 124 -7.08 -15.83 5.54
CA GLY A 124 -7.90 -16.55 6.51
C GLY A 124 -8.65 -15.57 7.42
N SER A 125 -8.18 -15.40 8.66
CA SER A 125 -8.84 -14.56 9.68
C SER A 125 -7.88 -13.59 10.38
N LEU A 126 -6.73 -13.28 9.76
CA LEU A 126 -5.80 -12.30 10.32
C LEU A 126 -6.39 -10.91 10.11
N SER A 127 -6.26 -10.06 11.13
CA SER A 127 -6.80 -8.70 11.09
C SER A 127 -5.80 -7.69 11.64
N LEU A 128 -5.76 -6.53 11.00
CA LEU A 128 -4.99 -5.38 11.39
C LEU A 128 -5.94 -4.20 11.60
N ASN A 129 -5.82 -3.54 12.74
CA ASN A 129 -6.50 -2.27 12.96
C ASN A 129 -5.55 -1.12 12.61
N LEU A 130 -6.03 -0.20 11.78
CA LEU A 130 -5.32 0.98 11.33
C LEU A 130 -6.16 2.21 11.66
N PHE A 131 -5.59 3.21 12.32
CA PHE A 131 -6.23 4.52 12.34
C PHE A 131 -5.85 5.32 11.09
N VAL A 132 -6.85 5.93 10.47
CA VAL A 132 -6.69 6.82 9.32
C VAL A 132 -7.13 8.22 9.73
N ALA A 133 -6.17 9.09 10.00
CA ALA A 133 -6.37 10.46 10.41
C ALA A 133 -6.52 11.38 9.18
N MET A 134 -7.41 12.38 9.28
CA MET A 134 -7.51 13.42 8.26
C MET A 134 -6.34 14.40 8.38
N SER A 135 -5.66 14.70 7.26
CA SER A 135 -4.53 15.65 7.25
C SER A 135 -4.94 17.13 7.24
N GLY A 136 -6.24 17.42 7.11
CA GLY A 136 -6.76 18.77 6.84
C GLY A 136 -6.72 19.17 5.36
N TYR A 137 -5.96 18.45 4.52
CA TYR A 137 -6.06 18.55 3.07
C TYR A 137 -7.15 17.61 2.56
N PRO A 138 -8.06 18.08 1.68
CA PRO A 138 -9.11 17.23 1.15
C PRO A 138 -8.52 15.96 0.51
N ARG A 139 -9.04 14.80 0.95
CA ARG A 139 -8.72 13.46 0.40
C ARG A 139 -7.27 13.00 0.60
N VAL A 140 -6.58 13.63 1.53
CA VAL A 140 -5.25 13.22 1.97
C VAL A 140 -5.34 12.82 3.44
N PHE A 141 -4.81 11.64 3.75
CA PHE A 141 -4.94 11.00 5.05
C PHE A 141 -3.59 10.53 5.55
N HIS A 142 -3.43 10.53 6.87
CA HIS A 142 -2.32 9.84 7.51
C HIS A 142 -2.82 8.50 8.01
N SER A 143 -2.23 7.40 7.57
CA SER A 143 -2.48 6.11 8.22
C SER A 143 -1.43 5.86 9.28
N ASP A 144 -1.78 5.06 10.28
CA ASP A 144 -0.80 4.53 11.21
C ASP A 144 0.38 3.89 10.45
N PRO A 145 1.60 4.02 10.99
CA PRO A 145 2.76 3.37 10.44
C PRO A 145 2.57 1.85 10.44
N MET A 146 3.04 1.23 9.38
CA MET A 146 2.98 -0.23 9.21
C MET A 146 4.00 -0.97 10.08
N PHE A 147 4.95 -0.26 10.68
CA PHE A 147 5.85 -0.82 11.69
C PHE A 147 6.03 0.16 12.87
N PRO A 148 6.32 -0.31 14.10
CA PRO A 148 6.37 0.52 15.30
C PRO A 148 7.43 1.64 15.31
N LEU A 149 8.28 1.72 14.28
CA LEU A 149 9.35 2.70 14.13
C LEU A 149 9.18 3.61 12.90
N SER A 150 8.13 3.41 12.11
CA SER A 150 7.88 4.20 10.90
C SER A 150 7.08 5.48 11.19
N VAL A 151 7.22 6.47 10.31
CA VAL A 151 6.37 7.68 10.30
C VAL A 151 5.00 7.31 9.72
N PRO A 152 3.89 7.97 10.09
CA PRO A 152 2.58 7.74 9.48
C PRO A 152 2.65 7.80 7.95
N ASN A 153 2.07 6.80 7.27
CA ASN A 153 2.02 6.81 5.82
C ASN A 153 1.10 7.93 5.34
N LEU A 154 1.38 8.48 4.15
CA LEU A 154 0.52 9.46 3.52
C LEU A 154 -0.30 8.79 2.42
N ALA A 155 -1.61 8.72 2.59
CA ALA A 155 -2.52 8.13 1.61
C ALA A 155 -3.38 9.20 0.93
N SER A 156 -3.72 9.01 -0.35
CA SER A 156 -4.68 9.83 -1.07
C SER A 156 -5.63 9.02 -1.93
N MET A 157 -6.88 9.45 -1.99
CA MET A 157 -7.84 8.93 -2.97
C MET A 157 -7.60 9.63 -4.31
N SER A 158 -7.05 8.90 -5.27
CA SER A 158 -6.62 9.47 -6.55
C SER A 158 -7.69 9.41 -7.63
N PHE A 159 -8.43 8.31 -7.70
CA PHE A 159 -9.40 8.05 -8.77
C PHE A 159 -10.56 7.20 -8.25
N SER A 160 -11.78 7.47 -8.69
CA SER A 160 -12.98 6.72 -8.33
C SER A 160 -14.10 7.05 -9.31
N ASN A 161 -14.94 6.07 -9.60
CA ASN A 161 -16.20 6.29 -10.34
C ASN A 161 -17.42 6.47 -9.41
N ARG A 162 -17.22 6.48 -8.08
CA ARG A 162 -18.24 6.65 -7.02
C ARG A 162 -19.30 5.57 -6.92
N GLU A 163 -19.19 4.51 -7.71
CA GLU A 163 -20.19 3.44 -7.74
C GLU A 163 -19.53 2.10 -7.44
N THR A 164 -18.47 1.77 -8.18
CA THR A 164 -17.89 0.42 -8.15
C THR A 164 -16.49 0.38 -7.59
N PHE A 165 -15.70 1.48 -7.57
CA PHE A 165 -14.36 1.44 -6.99
C PHE A 165 -13.79 2.79 -6.53
N VAL A 166 -12.74 2.70 -5.70
CA VAL A 166 -11.79 3.78 -5.40
C VAL A 166 -10.35 3.29 -5.49
N VAL A 167 -9.48 4.12 -6.06
CA VAL A 167 -8.02 3.93 -6.10
C VAL A 167 -7.39 4.82 -5.04
N THR A 168 -6.74 4.21 -4.07
CA THR A 168 -5.95 4.89 -3.04
C THR A 168 -4.46 4.71 -3.35
N LEU A 169 -3.75 5.83 -3.46
CA LEU A 169 -2.29 5.86 -3.52
C LEU A 169 -1.75 6.03 -2.10
N ILE A 170 -0.66 5.34 -1.80
CA ILE A 170 -0.04 5.31 -0.48
C ILE A 170 1.44 5.63 -0.68
N CYS A 171 1.93 6.58 0.09
CA CYS A 171 3.32 6.97 0.16
C CYS A 171 3.81 6.58 1.54
N HIS A 172 4.70 5.58 1.57
CA HIS A 172 5.32 5.14 2.79
C HIS A 172 6.40 6.12 3.25
N ASP A 173 6.76 6.04 4.52
CA ASP A 173 7.74 6.93 5.15
C ASP A 173 9.15 6.79 4.60
N ASP A 174 9.48 5.63 4.05
CA ASP A 174 10.72 5.34 3.33
C ASP A 174 10.71 5.86 1.86
N GLY A 175 9.65 6.56 1.45
CA GLY A 175 9.50 7.13 0.12
C GLY A 175 9.04 6.14 -0.95
N VAL A 176 8.72 4.90 -0.55
CA VAL A 176 8.18 3.90 -1.47
C VAL A 176 6.68 4.13 -1.67
N ALA A 177 6.22 3.99 -2.91
CA ALA A 177 4.83 4.10 -3.29
C ALA A 177 4.15 2.73 -3.29
N GLY A 178 2.91 2.71 -2.82
CA GLY A 178 1.97 1.62 -2.96
C GLY A 178 0.63 2.15 -3.46
N TRP A 179 -0.22 1.24 -3.93
CA TRP A 179 -1.61 1.58 -4.26
C TRP A 179 -2.52 0.39 -4.02
N VAL A 180 -3.80 0.70 -3.83
CA VAL A 180 -4.88 -0.27 -3.64
C VAL A 180 -6.15 0.21 -4.32
N VAL A 181 -6.91 -0.73 -4.86
CA VAL A 181 -8.23 -0.52 -5.44
C VAL A 181 -9.24 -1.24 -4.57
N ASN A 182 -10.14 -0.48 -3.97
CA ASN A 182 -11.18 -0.98 -3.11
C ASN A 182 -12.54 -0.87 -3.80
N SER A 183 -13.42 -1.85 -3.59
CA SER A 183 -14.76 -1.91 -4.17
C SER A 183 -15.77 -2.38 -3.13
N PRO A 184 -17.03 -1.89 -3.13
CA PRO A 184 -18.11 -2.50 -2.36
C PRO A 184 -18.51 -3.88 -2.89
N ASN A 185 -18.02 -4.27 -4.07
CA ASN A 185 -18.22 -5.58 -4.68
C ASN A 185 -16.93 -6.40 -4.59
N TRP A 186 -17.04 -7.73 -4.60
CA TRP A 186 -15.88 -8.63 -4.64
C TRP A 186 -15.09 -8.55 -5.95
N SER A 187 -15.63 -7.93 -6.99
CA SER A 187 -14.99 -7.71 -8.28
C SER A 187 -15.48 -6.42 -8.94
N ILE A 188 -14.72 -5.94 -9.91
CA ILE A 188 -15.06 -4.79 -10.76
C ILE A 188 -15.05 -5.23 -12.23
N SER A 189 -15.69 -4.48 -13.12
CA SER A 189 -15.79 -4.88 -14.53
C SER A 189 -14.44 -4.75 -15.26
N ASP A 190 -14.30 -5.40 -16.41
CA ASP A 190 -13.10 -5.29 -17.25
C ASP A 190 -12.85 -3.85 -17.71
N GLU A 191 -13.92 -3.08 -17.95
CA GLU A 191 -13.82 -1.65 -18.27
C GLU A 191 -13.26 -0.84 -17.09
N ASP A 192 -13.70 -1.12 -15.87
CA ASP A 192 -13.18 -0.48 -14.66
C ASP A 192 -11.71 -0.86 -14.43
N ILE A 193 -11.33 -2.14 -14.62
CA ILE A 193 -9.94 -2.60 -14.53
C ILE A 193 -9.07 -1.85 -15.56
N TYR A 194 -9.55 -1.70 -16.79
CA TYR A 194 -8.84 -0.96 -17.83
C TYR A 194 -8.67 0.51 -17.44
N ALA A 195 -9.74 1.18 -16.99
CA ALA A 195 -9.70 2.59 -16.57
C ALA A 195 -8.72 2.82 -15.40
N VAL A 196 -8.78 1.97 -14.37
CA VAL A 196 -7.84 1.97 -13.24
C VAL A 196 -6.40 1.78 -13.72
N SER A 197 -6.17 0.82 -14.62
CA SER A 197 -4.83 0.53 -15.15
C SER A 197 -4.27 1.72 -15.93
N GLN A 198 -5.07 2.38 -16.78
CA GLN A 198 -4.65 3.59 -17.50
C GLN A 198 -4.34 4.74 -16.54
N HIS A 199 -5.14 4.92 -15.48
CA HIS A 199 -4.87 5.92 -14.45
C HIS A 199 -3.53 5.65 -13.76
N LEU A 200 -3.29 4.42 -13.29
CA LEU A 200 -2.03 4.05 -12.64
C LEU A 200 -0.81 4.21 -13.57
N LEU A 201 -0.92 3.78 -14.84
CA LEU A 201 0.11 4.01 -15.85
C LEU A 201 0.41 5.50 -16.06
N SER A 202 -0.62 6.35 -16.06
CA SER A 202 -0.45 7.81 -16.22
C SER A 202 0.29 8.47 -15.06
N LEU A 203 0.24 7.85 -13.88
CA LEU A 203 0.98 8.26 -12.69
C LEU A 203 2.40 7.67 -12.63
N GLY A 204 2.77 6.86 -13.63
CA GLY A 204 4.09 6.24 -13.75
C GLY A 204 4.21 4.88 -13.09
N PHE A 205 3.10 4.26 -12.66
CA PHE A 205 3.15 2.94 -12.03
C PHE A 205 3.41 1.83 -13.04
N ASN A 206 4.19 0.81 -12.66
CA ASN A 206 4.39 -0.37 -13.50
C ASN A 206 3.27 -1.40 -13.27
N MET A 207 2.48 -1.67 -14.30
CA MET A 207 1.39 -2.64 -14.21
C MET A 207 1.85 -4.10 -14.06
N ASP A 208 3.13 -4.42 -14.33
CA ASP A 208 3.70 -5.72 -13.98
C ASP A 208 3.78 -5.94 -12.45
N HIS A 209 3.64 -4.86 -11.67
CA HIS A 209 3.57 -4.89 -10.22
C HIS A 209 2.13 -4.90 -9.69
N ALA A 210 1.12 -4.96 -10.55
CA ALA A 210 -0.26 -5.13 -10.14
C ALA A 210 -0.55 -6.59 -9.76
N VAL A 211 -1.34 -6.75 -8.71
CA VAL A 211 -1.97 -8.02 -8.33
C VAL A 211 -3.47 -7.81 -8.38
N ILE A 212 -4.14 -8.55 -9.26
CA ILE A 212 -5.61 -8.65 -9.27
C ILE A 212 -5.98 -9.77 -8.31
N LEU A 213 -6.85 -9.46 -7.35
CA LEU A 213 -7.28 -10.39 -6.31
C LEU A 213 -8.48 -11.19 -6.81
N ASP A 214 -8.35 -12.51 -6.82
CA ASP A 214 -9.45 -13.42 -7.14
C ASP A 214 -10.28 -13.67 -5.88
N ASN A 215 -11.36 -12.89 -5.74
CA ASN A 215 -12.27 -12.99 -4.61
C ASN A 215 -13.45 -13.94 -4.87
N SER A 216 -13.40 -14.77 -5.93
CA SER A 216 -14.50 -15.70 -6.25
C SER A 216 -14.82 -16.69 -5.12
N ASN A 217 -13.85 -16.95 -4.25
CA ASN A 217 -13.99 -17.83 -3.09
C ASN A 217 -14.37 -17.08 -1.79
N CYS A 218 -14.59 -15.77 -1.86
CA CYS A 218 -14.86 -14.92 -0.71
C CYS A 218 -16.36 -14.63 -0.58
N GLY A 219 -16.99 -15.07 0.51
CA GLY A 219 -18.43 -14.95 0.74
C GLY A 219 -18.97 -15.99 1.75
N GLU A 220 -20.27 -15.94 2.05
CA GLU A 220 -20.94 -16.70 3.13
C GLU A 220 -20.78 -18.24 3.06
N ASN A 221 -20.36 -18.79 1.92
CA ASN A 221 -20.09 -20.23 1.79
C ASN A 221 -18.67 -20.64 2.23
N SER A 222 -17.79 -19.70 2.59
CA SER A 222 -16.42 -20.01 3.04
C SER A 222 -16.32 -20.45 4.52
N MET A 223 -17.38 -20.29 5.31
CA MET A 223 -17.37 -20.68 6.74
C MET A 223 -17.35 -22.19 7.01
N ASN A 224 -17.39 -23.06 5.98
CA ASN A 224 -17.35 -24.52 6.15
C ASN A 224 -16.14 -25.22 5.51
N SER A 225 -15.16 -24.49 4.97
CA SER A 225 -13.98 -25.13 4.39
C SER A 225 -12.75 -24.86 5.24
N ASP A 226 -12.45 -25.85 6.08
CA ASP A 226 -11.15 -26.13 6.67
C ASP A 226 -10.63 -25.12 7.70
N VAL A 227 -10.43 -25.64 8.91
CA VAL A 227 -9.48 -25.11 9.88
C VAL A 227 -8.13 -24.94 9.16
N VAL A 228 -7.87 -23.72 8.67
CA VAL A 228 -6.58 -23.33 8.13
C VAL A 228 -5.59 -23.57 9.26
N THR A 229 -4.79 -24.62 9.09
CA THR A 229 -3.74 -24.92 10.05
C THR A 229 -2.81 -23.71 10.02
N PRO A 230 -2.57 -23.01 11.14
CA PRO A 230 -1.72 -21.83 11.14
C PRO A 230 -0.40 -22.21 10.50
N MET A 231 -0.03 -21.46 9.47
CA MET A 231 1.20 -21.64 8.72
C MET A 231 2.35 -21.63 9.73
N LYS A 232 2.87 -22.82 10.06
CA LYS A 232 3.96 -22.93 11.02
C LYS A 232 5.17 -22.25 10.40
N PRO A 233 5.84 -21.32 11.11
CA PRO A 233 7.03 -20.69 10.60
C PRO A 233 8.04 -21.78 10.27
N HIS A 234 8.41 -21.90 8.99
CA HIS A 234 9.32 -22.93 8.52
C HIS A 234 10.75 -22.54 8.91
N ARG A 235 11.08 -22.70 10.19
CA ARG A 235 12.43 -22.52 10.72
C ARG A 235 13.29 -23.69 10.23
N LYS A 236 13.77 -23.63 8.98
CA LYS A 236 14.82 -24.54 8.50
C LYS A 236 16.11 -24.19 9.23
N GLY A 237 16.36 -24.91 10.33
CA GLY A 237 17.63 -24.93 11.01
C GLY A 237 18.73 -25.30 10.03
N ASN A 238 19.70 -24.40 9.89
CA ASN A 238 20.88 -24.57 9.06
C ASN A 238 21.77 -25.65 9.69
N LYS A 239 21.58 -26.93 9.31
CA LYS A 239 22.51 -28.00 9.67
C LYS A 239 23.74 -27.86 8.78
N HIS A 240 24.81 -27.29 9.35
CA HIS A 240 26.17 -27.38 8.82
C HIS A 240 26.49 -28.83 8.45
N ARG A 241 26.58 -29.11 7.14
CA ARG A 241 27.10 -30.37 6.62
C ARG A 241 28.60 -30.18 6.41
N LYS A 242 29.41 -30.76 7.30
CA LYS A 242 30.83 -31.02 7.07
C LYS A 242 30.96 -32.03 5.92
N GLY A 243 31.73 -31.68 4.89
CA GLY A 243 32.31 -32.59 3.90
C GLY A 243 33.62 -31.93 3.45
N LEU A 244 34.75 -32.34 4.02
CA LEU A 244 35.62 -33.41 3.52
C LEU A 244 36.10 -33.12 2.10
N LEU A 245 37.17 -32.31 2.00
CA LEU A 245 38.00 -32.18 0.81
C LEU A 245 39.08 -33.27 0.87
N HIS A 246 39.04 -34.17 -0.11
CA HIS A 246 40.20 -34.93 -0.55
C HIS A 246 40.54 -34.44 -1.96
N LEU A 247 41.84 -34.24 -2.15
CA LEU A 247 42.57 -33.73 -3.33
C LEU A 247 42.62 -32.20 -3.45
#